data_AF-A0A2E3IMQ6-F1
#
_entry.id   AF-A0A2E3IMQ6-F1
#
_cell.length_a   1.000
_cell.length_b   1.000
_cell.length_c   1.000
_cell.angle_alpha   90.00
_cell.angle_beta   90.00
_cell.angle_gamma   90.00
#
_symmetry.space_group_name_H-M   'P 1'
#
loop_
_entity.id
_entity.type
_entity.pdbx_description
1 polymer ?
#
loop_
_entity_poly.entity_id
_entity_poly.type
_entity_poly.pdbx_seq_one_letter_code
_entity_poly.pdbx_strand_id
1 'polypeptide(L)' 'MVLLGYGSSGYMDIHAMVDAAVQAPLDAAWPVINACKVDAAARDVITKAGYGELFVLRTGLSL' A
#
# COMPACT_ATOMS: atom_id res chain seq x y z
N MET A 1 4.77 -9.92 2.25
CA MET A 1 5.94 -10.50 1.53
C MET A 1 6.66 -11.48 2.44
N VAL A 2 7.61 -12.28 1.94
CA VAL A 2 8.49 -13.11 2.79
C VAL A 2 9.95 -12.77 2.52
N LEU A 3 10.77 -12.76 3.58
CA LEU A 3 12.21 -12.56 3.52
C LEU A 3 12.92 -13.88 3.84
N LEU A 4 13.87 -14.28 2.98
CA LEU A 4 14.74 -15.44 3.22
C LEU A 4 16.13 -14.97 3.60
N GLY A 5 16.62 -15.36 4.78
CA GLY A 5 17.92 -14.91 5.31
C GLY A 5 17.86 -13.49 5.87
N TYR A 6 18.96 -12.74 5.71
CA TYR A 6 19.07 -11.36 6.21
C TYR A 6 18.73 -10.35 5.10
N GLY A 7 17.80 -9.46 5.39
CA GLY A 7 17.41 -8.37 4.48
C GLY A 7 18.38 -7.19 4.56
N SER A 8 18.31 -6.31 3.56
CA SER A 8 19.02 -5.02 3.62
C SER A 8 18.51 -4.18 4.79
N SER A 9 19.36 -3.27 5.27
CA SER A 9 18.94 -2.24 6.23
C SER A 9 17.71 -1.51 5.67
N GLY A 10 16.64 -1.42 6.46
CA GLY A 10 15.38 -0.79 6.07
C GLY A 10 14.34 -1.69 5.37
N TYR A 11 14.66 -2.95 5.03
CA TYR A 11 13.67 -3.84 4.40
C TYR A 11 12.42 -4.03 5.27
N MET A 12 12.61 -4.22 6.58
CA MET A 12 11.50 -4.41 7.52
C MET A 12 10.62 -3.16 7.63
N ASP A 13 11.21 -1.96 7.56
CA ASP A 13 10.46 -0.70 7.59
C ASP A 13 9.59 -0.54 6.34
N ILE A 14 10.17 -0.81 5.16
CA ILE A 14 9.42 -0.82 3.89
C ILE A 14 8.33 -1.89 3.92
N HIS A 15 8.64 -3.08 4.42
CA HIS A 15 7.68 -4.18 4.47
C HIS A 15 6.49 -3.85 5.38
N ALA A 16 6.75 -3.33 6.59
CA ALA A 16 5.69 -2.89 7.49
C ALA A 16 4.84 -1.75 6.90
N MET A 17 5.50 -0.83 6.21
CA MET A 17 4.84 0.29 5.53
C MET A 17 3.95 -0.19 4.37
N VAL A 18 4.39 -1.17 3.58
CA VAL A 18 3.59 -1.80 2.51
C VAL A 18 2.41 -2.56 3.11
N ASP A 19 2.62 -3.29 4.20
CA ASP A 19 1.53 -4.00 4.89
C ASP A 19 0.46 -3.00 5.38
N ALA A 20 0.85 -1.84 5.93
CA ALA A 20 -0.08 -0.77 6.28
C ALA A 20 -0.81 -0.19 5.05
N ALA A 21 -0.12 -0.04 3.92
CA ALA A 21 -0.72 0.41 2.67
C ALA A 21 -1.69 -0.61 2.04
N VAL A 22 -1.59 -1.90 2.40
CA VAL A 22 -2.57 -2.93 2.05
C VAL A 22 -3.78 -2.90 2.99
N GLN A 23 -3.59 -2.65 4.28
CA GLN A 23 -4.72 -2.59 5.22
C GLN A 23 -5.63 -1.38 4.99
N ALA A 24 -5.06 -0.20 4.73
CA ALA A 24 -5.83 1.03 4.51
C ALA A 24 -6.94 0.93 3.45
N PRO A 25 -6.71 0.42 2.23
CA PRO A 25 -7.78 0.23 1.24
C PRO A 25 -8.78 -0.86 1.64
N LEU A 26 -8.38 -1.89 2.41
CA LEU A 26 -9.31 -2.91 2.92
C LEU A 26 -10.27 -2.30 3.94
N ASP A 27 -9.78 -1.45 4.84
CA ASP A 27 -10.60 -0.73 5.82
C ASP A 27 -11.52 0.30 5.16
N ALA A 28 -11.05 0.92 4.06
CA ALA A 28 -11.82 1.89 3.29
C ALA A 28 -12.86 1.23 2.37
N ALA A 29 -12.69 -0.05 2.02
CA ALA A 29 -13.53 -0.75 1.06
C ALA A 29 -14.95 -0.97 1.61
N TRP A 30 -15.95 -0.45 0.90
CA TRP A 30 -17.36 -0.55 1.29
C TRP A 30 -18.26 -0.52 0.05
N PRO A 31 -19.47 -1.11 0.07
CA PRO A 31 -20.42 -0.97 -1.03
C PRO A 31 -20.66 0.49 -1.44
N VAL A 32 -20.82 0.72 -2.75
CA VAL A 32 -21.19 2.01 -3.36
C VAL A 32 -20.08 3.09 -3.34
N ILE A 33 -18.92 2.82 -2.77
CA ILE A 33 -17.81 3.80 -2.82
C ILE A 33 -17.11 3.80 -4.18
N ASN A 34 -16.57 4.95 -4.56
CA ASN A 34 -15.72 5.06 -5.75
C ASN A 34 -14.38 4.34 -5.54
N ALA A 35 -13.94 3.55 -6.52
CA ALA A 35 -12.65 2.87 -6.51
C ALA A 35 -11.46 3.83 -6.32
N CYS A 36 -11.57 5.09 -6.77
CA CYS A 36 -10.53 6.10 -6.52
C CYS A 36 -10.34 6.43 -5.03
N LYS A 37 -11.38 6.30 -4.19
CA LYS A 37 -11.23 6.48 -2.74
C LYS A 37 -10.47 5.33 -2.10
N VAL A 38 -10.65 4.11 -2.61
CA VAL A 38 -9.88 2.94 -2.19
C VAL A 38 -8.42 3.08 -2.61
N ASP A 39 -8.15 3.49 -3.86
CA ASP A 39 -6.78 3.76 -4.33
C ASP A 39 -6.10 4.87 -3.51
N ALA A 40 -6.84 5.95 -3.22
CA ALA A 40 -6.34 7.06 -2.41
C ALA A 40 -5.92 6.60 -1.00
N ALA A 41 -6.65 5.69 -0.37
CA ALA A 41 -6.30 5.18 0.96
C ALA A 41 -4.92 4.49 0.98
N ALA A 42 -4.63 3.65 -0.02
CA ALA A 42 -3.30 3.04 -0.18
C ALA A 42 -2.23 4.10 -0.52
N ARG A 43 -2.52 4.96 -1.49
CA ARG A 43 -1.60 5.99 -1.99
C ARG A 43 -1.22 7.01 -0.93
N ASP A 44 -2.13 7.36 -0.03
CA ASP A 44 -1.88 8.29 1.08
C ASP A 44 -0.87 7.73 2.07
N VAL A 45 -0.97 6.44 2.43
CA VAL A 45 0.01 5.76 3.29
C VAL A 45 1.39 5.82 2.64
N ILE A 46 1.45 5.50 1.33
CA ILE A 46 2.72 5.47 0.59
C ILE A 46 3.35 6.85 0.41
N THR A 47 2.52 7.86 0.14
CA THR A 47 2.97 9.24 -0.03
C THR A 47 3.44 9.83 1.30
N LYS A 48 2.74 9.58 2.40
CA LYS A 48 3.16 10.04 3.75
C LYS A 48 4.49 9.43 4.19
N ALA A 49 4.78 8.21 3.74
CA ALA A 49 6.08 7.56 3.97
C ALA A 49 7.20 8.09 3.05
N GLY A 50 6.92 9.00 2.12
CA GLY A 50 7.91 9.57 1.19
C GLY A 50 8.16 8.73 -0.07
N TYR A 51 7.37 7.68 -0.31
CA TYR A 51 7.56 6.75 -1.43
C TYR A 51 6.51 6.91 -2.54
N GLY A 52 5.74 8.01 -2.55
CA GLY A 52 4.64 8.24 -3.49
C GLY A 52 5.04 8.12 -4.97
N GLU A 53 6.23 8.62 -5.33
CA GLU A 53 6.74 8.55 -6.71
C GLU A 53 7.10 7.12 -7.16
N LEU A 54 7.34 6.20 -6.21
CA LEU A 54 7.63 4.80 -6.51
C LEU A 54 6.36 3.95 -6.68
N PHE A 55 5.19 4.47 -6.29
CA PHE A 55 3.91 3.78 -6.40
C PHE A 55 3.19 4.11 -7.72
N VAL A 56 3.73 3.52 -8.80
CA VAL A 56 3.37 3.86 -10.18
C VAL A 56 2.18 3.08 -10.76
N LEU A 57 1.73 2.02 -10.09
CA LEU A 57 0.59 1.21 -10.50
C LEU A 57 -0.68 1.59 -9.72
N ARG A 58 -1.84 1.25 -10.28
CA ARG A 58 -3.12 1.30 -9.55
C ARG A 58 -3.16 0.20 -8.48
N THR A 59 -3.87 0.47 -7.38
CA THR A 59 -3.97 -0.42 -6.20
C THR A 59 -4.56 -1.79 -6.55
N GLY A 60 -5.44 -1.88 -7.55
CA GLY A 60 -6.02 -3.16 -7.99
C GLY A 60 -6.83 -3.07 -9.28
N LEU A 61 -7.23 -4.24 -9.78
CA LEU A 61 -8.14 -4.41 -10.92
C LEU A 61 -9.40 -5.18 -10.46
N SER A 62 -10.54 -4.95 -11.12
CA SER A 62 -11.71 -5.82 -11.00
C SER A 62 -11.45 -7.13 -11.73
N LEU A 63 -11.78 -8.25 -11.08
CA LEU A 63 -11.85 -9.57 -11.69
C LEU A 63 -13.26 -9.88 -12.17
#